data_AF-A0AB36DYP3-F1
#
_entry.id   AF-A0AB36DYP3-F1
#
_cell.length_a   1.000
_cell.length_b   1.000
_cell.length_c   1.000
_cell.angle_alpha   90.00
_cell.angle_beta   90.00
_cell.angle_gamma   90.00
#
_symmetry.space_group_name_H-M   'P 1'
#
loop_
_entity.id
_entity.type
_entity.pdbx_description
1 polymer ?
#
loop_
_entity_poly.entity_id
_entity_poly.type
_entity_poly.pdbx_seq_one_letter_code
_entity_poly.pdbx_strand_id
1 'polypeptide(L)'
;MIVVQGIYAYKFMKSLWELITNLQELDSNAIMLSVLNLIDVVMIANLLVMVIVGGYEIFVSKLHTEGHPDEPEWLSHVNASVLKVKLSMSIISISSIHMLQTFVNAANMPEKTMMWQLLLHLGFLISAIAMAYTDKILYSTSHKNH
;
A
#
# COMPACT_ATOMS: atom_id res chain seq x y z
N MET A 1 -10.26 3.68 13.28
CA MET A 1 -9.89 3.51 11.85
C MET A 1 -10.66 4.43 10.91
N ILE A 2 -11.99 4.56 11.03
CA ILE A 2 -12.78 5.51 10.21
C ILE A 2 -12.30 6.97 10.38
N VAL A 3 -12.05 7.42 11.62
CA VAL A 3 -11.50 8.76 11.89
C VAL A 3 -10.16 8.99 11.18
N VAL A 4 -9.29 7.96 11.17
CA VAL A 4 -7.99 8.03 10.51
C VAL A 4 -8.16 8.23 9.00
N GLN A 5 -9.08 7.50 8.37
CA GLN A 5 -9.39 7.72 6.95
C GLN A 5 -9.92 9.13 6.68
N GLY A 6 -10.77 9.67 7.55
CA GLY A 6 -11.21 11.07 7.47
C GLY A 6 -10.03 12.06 7.51
N ILE A 7 -9.04 11.82 8.38
CA ILE A 7 -7.82 12.63 8.45
C ILE A 7 -7.02 12.54 7.15
N TYR A 8 -6.84 11.34 6.58
CA TYR A 8 -6.14 11.18 5.29
C TYR A 8 -6.89 11.85 4.13
N ALA A 9 -8.22 11.77 4.09
CA ALA A 9 -9.02 12.46 3.09
C ALA A 9 -8.88 13.99 3.21
N TYR A 10 -8.90 14.52 4.42
CA TYR A 10 -8.64 15.94 4.66
C TYR A 10 -7.22 16.35 4.23
N LYS A 11 -6.21 15.56 4.59
CA LYS A 11 -4.82 15.79 4.19
C LYS A 11 -4.69 15.81 2.66
N PHE A 12 -5.31 14.86 1.96
CA PHE A 12 -5.33 14.82 0.50
C PHE A 12 -5.92 16.10 -0.09
N MET A 13 -7.11 16.51 0.36
CA MET A 13 -7.76 17.73 -0.13
C MET A 13 -6.90 18.97 0.11
N LYS A 14 -6.29 19.09 1.30
CA LYS A 14 -5.40 20.21 1.64
C LYS A 14 -4.16 20.24 0.74
N SER A 15 -3.47 19.12 0.59
CA SER A 15 -2.29 19.03 -0.26
C SER A 15 -2.60 19.24 -1.74
N LEU A 16 -3.77 18.79 -2.20
CA LEU A 16 -4.24 19.02 -3.56
C LEU A 16 -4.52 20.51 -3.81
N TRP A 17 -5.18 21.17 -2.86
CA TRP A 17 -5.43 22.60 -2.92
C TRP A 17 -4.11 23.38 -3.00
N GLU A 18 -3.16 23.07 -2.12
CA GLU A 18 -1.83 23.69 -2.09
C GLU A 18 -1.05 23.50 -3.41
N LEU A 19 -1.11 22.32 -4.01
CA LEU A 19 -0.50 22.04 -5.31
C LEU A 19 -1.14 22.89 -6.43
N ILE A 20 -2.47 23.01 -6.44
CA ILE A 20 -3.18 23.78 -7.46
C ILE A 20 -2.89 25.28 -7.31
N THR A 21 -2.90 25.81 -6.09
CA THR A 21 -2.68 27.26 -5.87
C THR A 21 -1.25 27.69 -6.15
N ASN A 22 -0.26 26.83 -5.88
CA ASN A 22 1.16 27.16 -6.01
C ASN A 22 1.77 26.67 -7.33
N LEU A 23 0.97 26.18 -8.28
CA LEU A 23 1.46 25.50 -9.49
C LEU A 23 2.41 26.36 -10.34
N GLN A 24 2.23 27.69 -10.35
CA GLN A 24 3.07 28.61 -11.12
C GLN A 24 4.38 29.00 -10.39
N GLU A 25 4.46 28.76 -9.09
CA GLU A 25 5.61 29.12 -8.25
C GLU A 25 6.54 27.94 -8.00
N LEU A 26 6.03 26.70 -8.07
CA LEU A 26 6.80 25.48 -7.86
C LEU A 26 7.66 25.14 -9.07
N ASP A 27 8.89 24.71 -8.80
CA ASP A 27 9.75 24.11 -9.84
C ASP A 27 9.31 22.68 -10.20
N SER A 28 9.86 22.14 -11.29
CA SER A 28 9.51 20.80 -11.78
C SER A 28 9.73 19.69 -10.74
N ASN A 29 10.76 19.80 -9.89
CA ASN A 29 11.06 18.80 -8.88
C ASN A 29 10.07 18.87 -7.71
N ALA A 30 9.70 20.08 -7.28
CA ALA A 30 8.73 20.33 -6.24
C ALA A 30 7.31 19.90 -6.66
N ILE A 31 6.93 20.13 -7.93
CA ILE A 31 5.69 19.60 -8.49
C ILE A 31 5.69 18.07 -8.44
N MET A 32 6.77 17.43 -8.90
CA MET A 32 6.89 15.97 -8.87
C MET A 32 6.83 15.41 -7.44
N LEU A 33 7.53 16.02 -6.49
CA LEU A 33 7.47 15.62 -5.07
C LEU A 33 6.07 15.80 -4.48
N SER A 34 5.38 16.88 -4.81
CA SER A 34 4.00 17.15 -4.35
C SER A 34 3.02 16.10 -4.89
N VAL A 35 3.14 15.74 -6.17
CA VAL A 35 2.34 14.67 -6.79
C VAL A 35 2.64 13.32 -6.14
N LEU A 36 3.92 12.98 -5.93
CA LEU A 36 4.30 11.74 -5.27
C LEU A 36 3.77 11.67 -3.82
N ASN A 37 3.74 12.79 -3.10
CA ASN A 37 3.16 12.87 -1.76
C ASN A 37 1.64 12.65 -1.77
N LEU A 38 0.93 13.16 -2.78
CA LEU A 38 -0.50 12.92 -2.97
C LEU A 38 -0.78 11.43 -3.26
N ILE A 39 0.02 10.81 -4.13
CA ILE A 39 -0.12 9.37 -4.43
C ILE A 39 0.12 8.54 -3.16
N ASP A 40 1.12 8.88 -2.36
CA ASP A 40 1.40 8.19 -1.10
C ASP A 40 0.21 8.23 -0.12
N VAL A 41 -0.41 9.40 0.05
CA VAL A 41 -1.62 9.56 0.87
C VAL A 41 -2.74 8.64 0.40
N VAL A 42 -2.96 8.53 -0.91
CA VAL A 42 -3.97 7.63 -1.49
C VAL A 42 -3.61 6.17 -1.27
N MET A 43 -2.34 5.78 -1.43
CA MET A 43 -1.91 4.40 -1.21
C MET A 43 -2.10 3.96 0.24
N ILE A 44 -1.77 4.81 1.22
CA ILE A 44 -1.99 4.52 2.63
C ILE A 44 -3.49 4.42 2.94
N ALA A 45 -4.32 5.32 2.37
CA ALA A 45 -5.76 5.25 2.54
C ALA A 45 -6.35 3.93 2.02
N ASN A 46 -5.90 3.47 0.85
CA ASN A 46 -6.31 2.19 0.26
C ASN A 46 -5.90 0.98 1.13
N LEU A 47 -4.66 0.99 1.65
CA LEU A 47 -4.21 -0.03 2.59
C LEU A 47 -5.06 -0.05 3.87
N LEU A 48 -5.42 1.13 4.40
CA LEU A 48 -6.30 1.22 5.56
C LEU A 48 -7.69 0.62 5.28
N VAL A 49 -8.27 0.83 4.09
CA VAL A 49 -9.54 0.17 3.71
C VAL A 49 -9.37 -1.34 3.77
N MET A 50 -8.31 -1.88 3.15
CA MET A 50 -8.03 -3.32 3.13
C MET A 50 -7.88 -3.90 4.55
N VAL A 51 -7.18 -3.20 5.45
CA VAL A 51 -7.00 -3.63 6.85
C VAL A 51 -8.32 -3.57 7.63
N ILE A 52 -9.15 -2.54 7.42
CA ILE A 52 -10.44 -2.41 8.11
C ILE A 52 -11.37 -3.54 7.71
N VAL A 53 -11.53 -3.76 6.40
CA VAL A 53 -12.49 -4.76 5.90
C VAL A 53 -12.02 -6.18 6.19
N GLY A 54 -10.74 -6.49 5.95
CA GLY A 54 -10.19 -7.80 6.30
C GLY A 54 -10.20 -8.08 7.80
N GLY A 55 -9.95 -7.06 8.63
CA GLY A 55 -10.08 -7.19 10.09
C GLY A 55 -11.51 -7.44 10.54
N TYR A 56 -12.49 -6.76 9.95
CA TYR A 56 -13.91 -6.99 10.24
C TYR A 56 -14.33 -8.42 9.87
N GLU A 57 -13.91 -8.89 8.70
CA GLU A 57 -14.22 -10.24 8.22
C GLU A 57 -13.63 -11.33 9.12
N ILE A 58 -12.39 -11.15 9.60
CA ILE A 58 -11.70 -12.13 10.46
C ILE A 58 -12.26 -12.14 11.90
N PHE A 59 -12.54 -10.96 12.48
CA PHE A 59 -12.82 -10.85 13.92
C PHE A 59 -14.30 -10.64 14.28
N VAL A 60 -15.14 -10.18 13.35
CA VAL A 60 -16.54 -9.84 13.64
C VAL A 60 -17.50 -10.75 12.88
N SER A 61 -17.49 -10.70 11.55
CA SER A 61 -18.40 -11.50 10.72
C SER A 61 -17.90 -11.60 9.29
N LYS A 62 -18.05 -12.79 8.70
CA LYS A 62 -17.93 -12.98 7.26
C LYS A 62 -18.92 -12.06 6.53
N LEU A 63 -18.44 -11.42 5.47
CA LEU A 63 -19.24 -10.58 4.60
C LEU A 63 -19.82 -11.48 3.51
N HIS A 64 -21.13 -11.77 3.55
CA HIS A 64 -21.79 -12.64 2.56
C HIS A 64 -22.21 -11.84 1.32
N THR A 65 -21.25 -11.42 0.49
CA THR A 65 -21.49 -10.63 -0.73
C THR A 65 -21.56 -11.45 -2.02
N GLU A 66 -21.43 -12.78 -1.91
CA GLU A 66 -21.33 -13.69 -3.05
C GLU A 66 -22.48 -13.49 -4.07
N GLY A 67 -22.12 -13.15 -5.30
CA GLY A 67 -23.08 -13.04 -6.43
C GLY A 67 -23.75 -11.67 -6.57
N HIS A 68 -23.31 -10.65 -5.81
CA HIS A 68 -23.75 -9.28 -6.00
C HIS A 68 -23.00 -8.62 -7.18
N PRO A 69 -23.67 -7.88 -8.09
CA PRO A 69 -23.00 -7.22 -9.23
C PRO A 69 -21.92 -6.21 -8.81
N ASP A 70 -22.07 -5.59 -7.63
CA ASP A 70 -21.10 -4.65 -7.04
C ASP A 70 -20.13 -5.31 -6.04
N GLU A 71 -20.02 -6.65 -6.05
CA GLU A 71 -19.06 -7.35 -5.20
C GLU A 71 -17.63 -7.01 -5.63
N PRO A 72 -16.79 -6.44 -4.74
CA PRO A 72 -15.42 -6.17 -5.10
C PRO A 72 -14.68 -7.50 -5.31
N GLU A 73 -13.93 -7.62 -6.42
CA GLU A 73 -13.16 -8.83 -6.75
C GLU A 73 -12.12 -9.18 -5.66
N TRP A 74 -11.74 -8.20 -4.84
CA TRP A 74 -10.87 -8.45 -3.69
C TRP A 74 -11.54 -9.05 -2.47
N LEU A 75 -12.88 -9.07 -2.44
CA LEU A 75 -13.73 -9.51 -1.34
C LEU A 75 -14.43 -10.86 -1.61
N SER A 76 -14.66 -11.24 -2.87
CA SER A 76 -15.34 -12.51 -3.21
C SER A 76 -14.52 -13.79 -2.92
N HIS A 77 -13.22 -13.65 -2.65
CA HIS A 77 -12.27 -14.76 -2.41
C HIS A 77 -11.29 -14.45 -1.28
N VAL A 78 -11.77 -13.95 -0.13
CA VAL A 78 -10.89 -13.66 1.01
C VAL A 78 -10.50 -14.96 1.73
N ASN A 79 -9.55 -15.69 1.14
CA ASN A 79 -8.73 -16.63 1.90
C ASN A 79 -7.65 -15.82 2.65
N ALA A 80 -7.37 -16.16 3.91
CA ALA A 80 -6.32 -15.52 4.70
C ALA A 80 -4.97 -15.44 3.96
N SER A 81 -4.67 -16.40 3.07
CA SER A 81 -3.47 -16.35 2.20
C SER A 81 -3.55 -15.25 1.14
N VAL A 82 -4.70 -15.05 0.48
CA VAL A 82 -4.88 -13.99 -0.52
C VAL A 82 -4.78 -12.61 0.13
N LEU A 83 -5.36 -12.43 1.33
CA LEU A 83 -5.26 -11.18 2.07
C LEU A 83 -3.80 -10.87 2.46
N LYS A 84 -3.05 -11.87 2.94
CA LYS A 84 -1.62 -11.74 3.26
C LYS A 84 -0.79 -11.30 2.05
N VAL A 85 -1.00 -11.91 0.88
CA VAL A 85 -0.29 -11.55 -0.35
C VAL A 85 -0.64 -10.12 -0.80
N LYS A 86 -1.93 -9.76 -0.81
CA LYS A 86 -2.37 -8.42 -1.24
C LYS A 86 -1.85 -7.30 -0.33
N LEU A 87 -1.85 -7.53 0.98
CA LEU A 87 -1.26 -6.59 1.95
C LEU A 87 0.24 -6.43 1.70
N SER A 88 0.96 -7.53 1.49
CA SER A 88 2.41 -7.51 1.22
C SER A 88 2.74 -6.73 -0.05
N MET A 89 2.02 -6.99 -1.15
CA MET A 89 2.17 -6.26 -2.40
C MET A 89 1.90 -4.76 -2.22
N SER A 90 0.86 -4.40 -1.46
CA SER A 90 0.53 -3.01 -1.17
C SER A 90 1.65 -2.29 -0.41
N ILE A 91 2.25 -2.95 0.60
CA ILE A 91 3.38 -2.40 1.37
C ILE A 91 4.60 -2.19 0.48
N ILE A 92 4.92 -3.15 -0.39
CA ILE A 92 6.05 -3.05 -1.33
C ILE A 92 5.81 -1.88 -2.28
N SER A 93 4.61 -1.75 -2.86
CA SER A 93 4.26 -0.65 -3.75
C SER A 93 4.39 0.72 -3.07
N ILE A 94 3.87 0.88 -1.85
CA ILE A 94 4.03 2.12 -1.06
C ILE A 94 5.51 2.46 -0.86
N SER A 95 6.32 1.44 -0.51
CA SER A 95 7.75 1.61 -0.29
C SER A 95 8.49 1.97 -1.59
N SER A 96 8.07 1.46 -2.75
CA SER A 96 8.64 1.83 -4.06
C SER A 96 8.36 3.29 -4.41
N ILE A 97 7.17 3.82 -4.10
CA ILE A 97 6.85 5.25 -4.32
C ILE A 97 7.73 6.15 -3.47
N HIS A 98 7.95 5.78 -2.20
CA HIS A 98 8.88 6.49 -1.34
C HIS A 98 10.30 6.47 -1.92
N MET A 99 10.76 5.34 -2.47
CA MET A 99 12.07 5.29 -3.14
C MET A 99 12.13 6.21 -4.36
N LEU A 100 11.04 6.36 -5.11
CA LEU A 100 10.97 7.32 -6.22
C LEU A 100 11.07 8.77 -5.72
N GLN A 101 10.42 9.12 -4.61
CA GLN A 101 10.59 10.43 -3.97
C GLN A 101 12.05 10.69 -3.58
N THR A 102 12.69 9.68 -2.99
CA THR A 102 14.10 9.75 -2.59
C THR A 102 15.04 9.85 -3.78
N PHE A 103 14.72 9.20 -4.89
CA PHE A 103 15.47 9.34 -6.14
C PHE A 103 15.35 10.76 -6.70
N VAL A 104 14.14 11.31 -6.73
CA VAL A 104 13.87 12.68 -7.19
C VAL A 104 14.57 13.72 -6.32
N ASN A 105 14.58 13.51 -5.00
CA ASN A 105 15.17 14.44 -4.04
C ASN A 105 16.59 14.05 -3.59
N ALA A 106 17.27 13.18 -4.35
CA ALA A 106 18.55 12.58 -3.93
C ALA A 106 19.62 13.60 -3.57
N ALA A 107 19.69 14.72 -4.31
CA ALA A 107 20.65 15.79 -4.07
C ALA A 107 20.48 16.50 -2.70
N ASN A 108 19.28 16.43 -2.12
CA ASN A 108 18.94 17.11 -0.86
C ASN A 108 18.74 16.12 0.30
N MET A 109 19.03 14.83 0.12
CA MET A 109 18.87 13.81 1.15
C MET A 109 20.23 13.28 1.63
N PRO A 110 20.41 13.03 2.94
CA PRO A 110 21.61 12.38 3.43
C PRO A 110 21.76 10.97 2.83
N GLU A 111 22.95 10.63 2.36
CA GLU A 111 23.27 9.30 1.80
C GLU A 111 22.86 8.16 2.75
N LYS A 112 23.10 8.34 4.05
CA LYS A 112 22.71 7.39 5.09
C LYS A 112 21.19 7.11 5.10
N THR A 113 20.37 8.13 4.89
CA THR A 113 18.90 7.98 4.82
C THR A 113 18.50 7.18 3.59
N MET A 114 19.11 7.49 2.43
CA MET A 114 18.86 6.76 1.18
C MET A 114 19.25 5.29 1.31
N MET A 115 20.40 5.00 1.93
CA MET A 115 20.88 3.64 2.16
C MET A 115 19.93 2.84 3.05
N TRP A 116 19.48 3.41 4.18
CA TRP A 116 18.51 2.73 5.06
C TRP A 116 17.17 2.47 4.36
N GLN A 117 16.71 3.42 3.55
CA GLN A 117 15.48 3.26 2.81
C GLN A 117 15.57 2.15 1.76
N LEU A 118 16.70 2.06 1.04
CA LEU A 118 16.97 0.95 0.12
C LEU A 118 17.00 -0.39 0.87
N LEU A 119 17.70 -0.47 2.01
CA LEU A 119 17.79 -1.69 2.80
C LEU A 119 16.42 -2.15 3.32
N LEU A 120 15.58 -1.22 3.79
CA LEU A 120 14.22 -1.52 4.21
C LEU A 120 13.36 -2.04 3.05
N HIS A 121 13.46 -1.43 1.87
CA HIS A 121 12.72 -1.90 0.70
C HIS A 121 13.13 -3.31 0.27
N LEU A 122 14.44 -3.59 0.26
CA LEU A 122 14.95 -4.94 0.01
C LEU A 122 14.45 -5.94 1.06
N GLY A 123 14.39 -5.53 2.34
CA GLY A 123 13.80 -6.35 3.41
C GLY A 123 12.32 -6.69 3.16
N PHE A 124 11.52 -5.74 2.66
CA PHE A 124 10.12 -6.02 2.27
C PHE A 124 10.04 -6.98 1.09
N LEU A 125 10.89 -6.82 0.07
CA LEU A 125 10.93 -7.71 -1.09
C LEU A 125 11.29 -9.14 -0.69
N ILE A 126 12.32 -9.31 0.15
CA ILE A 126 12.72 -10.61 0.69
C ILE A 126 11.57 -11.23 1.49
N SER A 127 10.90 -10.44 2.32
CA SER A 127 9.74 -10.91 3.11
C SER A 127 8.59 -11.39 2.22
N ALA A 128 8.34 -10.69 1.12
CA ALA A 128 7.33 -11.07 0.13
C ALA A 128 7.65 -12.40 -0.57
N ILE A 129 8.91 -12.58 -0.96
CA ILE A 129 9.39 -13.83 -1.56
C ILE A 129 9.27 -14.98 -0.56
N ALA A 130 9.65 -14.75 0.70
CA ALA A 130 9.51 -15.75 1.76
C ALA A 130 8.05 -16.17 1.96
N MET A 131 7.12 -15.21 1.99
CA MET A 131 5.68 -15.50 2.07
C MET A 131 5.17 -16.30 0.88
N ALA A 132 5.52 -15.90 -0.35
CA ALA A 132 5.15 -16.65 -1.56
C ALA A 132 5.70 -18.07 -1.55
N TYR A 133 6.91 -18.27 -1.02
CA TYR A 133 7.53 -19.59 -0.87
C TYR A 133 6.80 -20.44 0.17
N THR A 134 6.45 -19.88 1.33
CA THR A 134 5.66 -20.57 2.36
C THR A 134 4.28 -20.98 1.83
N ASP A 135 3.59 -20.10 1.13
CA ASP A 135 2.29 -20.42 0.53
C ASP A 135 2.45 -21.56 -0.51
N LYS A 136 3.47 -21.52 -1.38
CA LYS A 136 3.74 -22.60 -2.34
C LYS A 136 3.95 -23.95 -1.65
N ILE A 137 4.68 -24.01 -0.53
CA ILE A 137 4.89 -25.26 0.22
C ILE A 137 3.56 -25.75 0.81
N LEU A 138 2.75 -24.87 1.38
CA LEU A 138 1.48 -25.21 1.99
C LEU A 138 0.50 -25.79 0.95
N TYR A 139 0.39 -25.16 -0.23
CA TYR A 139 -0.43 -25.65 -1.35
C TYR A 139 0.11 -26.98 -1.93
N SER A 140 1.43 -27.13 -2.06
CA SER A 140 2.07 -28.36 -2.56
C SER A 140 1.86 -29.56 -1.61
N THR A 141 1.79 -29.32 -0.30
CA THR A 141 1.57 -30.36 0.72
C THR A 141 0.11 -30.83 0.74
N SER A 142 -0.85 -29.94 0.44
CA SER A 142 -2.27 -30.27 0.39
C SER A 142 -2.67 -31.19 -0.78
N HIS A 143 -1.87 -31.25 -1.85
CA HIS A 143 -2.15 -32.11 -3.03
C HIS A 143 -1.52 -33.50 -2.95
N LYS A 144 -0.77 -33.85 -1.89
CA LYS A 144 -0.19 -35.19 -1.70
C LYS A 144 -1.09 -36.18 -0.93
N ASN A 145 -2.27 -35.75 -0.47
CA ASN A 145 -3.22 -36.59 0.27
C ASN A 145 -4.45 -37.01 -0.56
N HIS A 146 -4.29 -37.19 -1.87
CA HIS A 146 -5.26 -37.90 -2.72
C HIS A 146 -4.55 -38.87 -3.65
#